data_AF-A0A538KTK9-F1
#
_entry.id   AF-A0A538KTK9-F1
#
_cell.length_a   1.000
_cell.length_b   1.000
_cell.length_c   1.000
_cell.angle_alpha   90.00
_cell.angle_beta   90.00
_cell.angle_gamma   90.00
#
_symmetry.space_group_name_H-M   'P 1'
#
loop_
_entity.id
_entity.type
_entity.pdbx_description
1 polymer ?
#
loop_
_entity_poly.entity_id
_entity_poly.type
_entity_poly.pdbx_seq_one_letter_code
_entity_poly.pdbx_strand_id
1 'polypeptide(L)'
;MDPEHTEFVCLECLGGPTMIVLEGEGMLQMRDYPQQMREALANAAADAGVPVRRGLRTVAATDAVIALRAGYPVATLASVEDTKLPLNYHWPSDTPEALHWDTISDAIAVCDRLLRQRERRDTLSRAR
;
A
#
# COMPACT_ATOMS: atom_id res chain seq x y z
N MET A 1 -9.51 11.31 13.86
CA MET A 1 -9.68 11.94 12.53
C MET A 1 -11.08 11.58 12.06
N ASP A 2 -11.67 12.32 11.14
CA ASP A 2 -13.01 11.99 10.64
C ASP A 2 -12.92 10.88 9.56
N PRO A 3 -13.51 9.69 9.76
CA PRO A 3 -13.47 8.60 8.78
C PRO A 3 -14.09 8.95 7.43
N GLU A 4 -15.01 9.93 7.36
CA GLU A 4 -15.62 10.36 6.09
C GLU A 4 -14.65 11.17 5.22
N HIS A 5 -13.63 11.77 5.85
CA HIS A 5 -12.69 12.69 5.20
C HIS A 5 -11.23 12.26 5.31
N THR A 6 -10.95 11.09 5.88
CA THR A 6 -9.60 10.60 6.12
C THR A 6 -9.41 9.21 5.50
N GLU A 7 -8.45 9.10 4.59
CA GLU A 7 -8.00 7.82 4.02
C GLU A 7 -6.59 7.50 4.55
N PHE A 8 -6.25 6.22 4.69
CA PHE A 8 -4.92 5.76 5.08
C PHE A 8 -4.26 4.95 3.96
N VAL A 9 -2.94 5.01 3.88
CA VAL A 9 -2.11 4.06 3.13
C VAL A 9 -1.09 3.50 4.09
N CYS A 10 -1.04 2.18 4.22
CA CYS A 10 0.02 1.51 4.97
C CYS A 10 1.16 1.17 4.00
N LEU A 11 2.38 1.54 4.37
CA LEU A 11 3.59 1.19 3.64
C LEU A 11 4.28 0.07 4.39
N GLU A 12 4.32 -1.12 3.81
CA GLU A 12 4.79 -2.33 4.47
C GLU A 12 5.98 -2.92 3.71
N CYS A 13 7.12 -3.09 4.39
CA CYS A 13 8.31 -3.78 3.86
C CYS A 13 8.58 -3.54 2.35
N LEU A 14 8.82 -2.29 1.94
CA LEU A 14 8.98 -1.89 0.53
C LEU A 14 10.34 -2.24 -0.12
N GLY A 15 11.25 -2.89 0.63
CA GLY A 15 12.63 -3.12 0.22
C GLY A 15 12.88 -4.35 -0.66
N GLY A 16 11.85 -5.11 -1.00
CA GLY A 16 11.92 -6.31 -1.83
C GLY A 16 11.79 -6.02 -3.34
N PRO A 17 11.97 -7.04 -4.18
CA PRO A 17 12.05 -6.87 -5.63
C PRO A 17 10.71 -6.60 -6.32
N THR A 18 9.59 -7.04 -5.76
CA THR A 18 8.27 -6.95 -6.42
C THR A 18 7.28 -6.14 -5.61
N MET A 19 6.88 -4.98 -6.13
CA MET A 19 5.83 -4.17 -5.51
C MET A 19 4.44 -4.79 -5.68
N ILE A 20 3.64 -4.72 -4.62
CA ILE A 20 2.27 -5.23 -4.57
C ILE A 20 1.32 -4.20 -3.96
N VAL A 21 0.07 -4.24 -4.41
CA VAL A 21 -1.06 -3.72 -3.63
C VAL A 21 -1.80 -4.92 -3.05
N LEU A 22 -1.85 -5.01 -1.72
CA LEU A 22 -2.54 -6.10 -1.03
C LEU A 22 -4.05 -5.98 -1.24
N GLU A 23 -4.73 -7.13 -1.33
CA GLU A 23 -6.18 -7.21 -1.45
C GLU A 23 -6.88 -7.16 -0.09
N GLY A 24 -6.18 -7.57 0.96
CA GLY A 24 -6.70 -7.66 2.31
C GLY A 24 -5.71 -8.32 3.26
N GLU A 25 -6.04 -8.27 4.54
CA GLU A 25 -5.22 -8.87 5.59
C GLU A 25 -6.01 -9.37 6.80
N GLY A 26 -5.37 -10.24 7.58
CA GLY A 26 -5.80 -10.60 8.92
C GLY A 26 -5.32 -11.97 9.38
N MET A 27 -4.70 -12.00 10.56
CA MET A 27 -4.12 -13.23 11.14
C MET A 27 -5.18 -14.27 11.56
N LEU A 28 -6.30 -13.80 12.14
CA LEU A 28 -7.40 -14.68 12.59
C LEU A 28 -8.62 -14.62 11.66
N GLN A 29 -8.86 -13.46 11.05
CA GLN A 29 -9.97 -13.26 10.14
C GLN A 29 -9.52 -12.30 9.05
N MET A 30 -9.49 -12.82 7.82
CA MET A 30 -9.19 -12.06 6.62
C MET A 30 -10.23 -10.97 6.40
N ARG A 31 -9.76 -9.76 6.13
CA ARG A 31 -10.58 -8.60 5.78
C ARG A 31 -10.05 -8.01 4.49
N ASP A 32 -10.90 -7.99 3.47
CA ASP A 32 -10.57 -7.33 2.22
C ASP A 32 -10.57 -5.81 2.42
N TYR A 33 -9.57 -5.14 1.84
CA TYR A 33 -9.55 -3.69 1.82
C TYR A 33 -10.67 -3.15 0.90
N PRO A 34 -11.20 -1.95 1.19
CA PRO A 34 -12.14 -1.28 0.30
C PRO A 34 -11.62 -1.22 -1.13
N GLN A 35 -12.44 -1.66 -2.08
CA GLN A 35 -12.06 -1.73 -3.50
C GLN A 35 -11.53 -0.39 -4.02
N GLN A 36 -12.19 0.71 -3.64
CA GLN A 36 -11.81 2.07 -4.00
C GLN A 36 -10.35 2.41 -3.61
N MET A 37 -9.86 1.93 -2.46
CA MET A 37 -8.49 2.22 -2.01
C MET A 37 -7.46 1.38 -2.76
N ARG A 38 -7.78 0.10 -3.01
CA ARG A 38 -6.91 -0.79 -3.79
C ARG A 38 -6.78 -0.32 -5.24
N GLU A 39 -7.88 0.11 -5.84
CA GLU A 39 -7.89 0.69 -7.19
C GLU A 39 -7.17 2.03 -7.23
N ALA A 40 -7.37 2.91 -6.24
CA ALA A 40 -6.65 4.17 -6.18
C ALA A 40 -5.13 3.99 -6.15
N LEU A 41 -4.61 3.07 -5.33
CA LEU A 41 -3.18 2.77 -5.29
C LEU A 41 -2.67 2.16 -6.60
N ALA A 42 -3.41 1.20 -7.18
CA ALA A 42 -2.99 0.58 -8.44
C ALA A 42 -3.01 1.57 -9.62
N ASN A 43 -3.99 2.48 -9.64
CA ASN A 43 -4.06 3.54 -10.65
C ASN A 43 -2.93 4.56 -10.44
N ALA A 44 -2.64 4.95 -9.19
CA ALA A 44 -1.51 5.82 -8.90
C ALA A 44 -0.17 5.20 -9.32
N ALA A 45 -0.01 3.89 -9.16
CA ALA A 45 1.15 3.16 -9.65
C ALA A 45 1.23 3.16 -11.19
N ALA A 46 0.12 2.87 -11.87
CA ALA A 46 0.06 2.94 -13.33
C ALA A 46 0.40 4.34 -13.87
N ASP A 47 -0.15 5.39 -13.25
CA ASP A 47 0.15 6.79 -13.58
C ASP A 47 1.61 7.17 -13.32
N ALA A 48 2.24 6.53 -12.33
CA ALA A 48 3.67 6.69 -12.02
C ALA A 48 4.57 5.87 -12.96
N GLY A 49 4.00 4.97 -13.79
CA GLY A 49 4.77 4.03 -14.60
C GLY A 49 5.38 2.87 -13.78
N VAL A 50 4.91 2.66 -12.56
CA VAL A 50 5.43 1.65 -11.63
C VAL A 50 4.66 0.33 -11.80
N PRO A 51 5.34 -0.80 -12.09
CA PRO A 51 4.69 -2.09 -12.16
C PRO A 51 4.31 -2.58 -10.76
N VAL A 52 3.02 -2.83 -10.53
CA VAL A 52 2.52 -3.43 -9.29
C VAL A 52 1.79 -4.74 -9.56
N ARG A 53 1.98 -5.71 -8.67
CA ARG A 53 1.23 -6.97 -8.66
C ARG A 53 0.02 -6.88 -7.71
N ARG A 54 -0.99 -7.71 -8.00
CA ARG A 54 -2.30 -7.73 -7.33
C ARG A 54 -2.68 -9.17 -6.95
N GLY A 55 -3.73 -9.33 -6.16
CA GLY A 55 -4.31 -10.64 -5.83
C GLY A 55 -3.78 -11.29 -4.54
N LEU A 56 -2.77 -10.71 -3.89
CA LEU A 56 -2.23 -11.25 -2.65
C LEU A 56 -3.03 -10.77 -1.43
N ARG A 57 -3.24 -11.67 -0.47
CA ARG A 57 -3.72 -11.37 0.88
C ARG A 57 -2.69 -11.87 1.88
N THR A 58 -2.57 -11.20 3.03
CA THR A 58 -1.58 -11.55 4.05
C THR A 58 -2.22 -11.95 5.39
N VAL A 59 -1.63 -12.95 6.04
CA VAL A 59 -1.92 -13.27 7.46
C VAL A 59 -0.94 -12.60 8.41
N ALA A 60 0.20 -12.11 7.88
CA ALA A 60 1.09 -11.19 8.58
C ALA A 60 0.43 -9.81 8.56
N ALA A 61 -0.40 -9.55 9.57
CA ALA A 61 -1.16 -8.32 9.68
C ALA A 61 -0.22 -7.10 9.79
N THR A 62 -0.60 -6.02 9.11
CA THR A 62 0.04 -4.71 9.14
C THR A 62 -0.81 -3.73 9.96
N ASP A 63 -0.35 -2.49 10.10
CA ASP A 63 -1.11 -1.44 10.79
C ASP A 63 -2.40 -1.03 10.04
N ALA A 64 -2.54 -1.39 8.76
CA ALA A 64 -3.78 -1.14 8.02
C ALA A 64 -5.00 -1.80 8.67
N VAL A 65 -4.85 -2.93 9.39
CA VAL A 65 -5.95 -3.65 10.03
C VAL A 65 -6.56 -2.81 11.15
N ILE A 66 -5.74 -1.96 11.78
CA ILE A 66 -6.18 -1.05 12.84
C ILE A 66 -7.05 0.05 12.22
N ALA A 67 -6.58 0.69 11.15
CA ALA A 67 -7.33 1.71 10.42
C ALA A 67 -8.64 1.14 9.83
N LEU A 68 -8.57 -0.05 9.24
CA LEU A 68 -9.73 -0.74 8.67
C LEU A 68 -10.78 -1.06 9.72
N ARG A 69 -10.36 -1.54 10.91
CA ARG A 69 -11.27 -1.81 12.03
C ARG A 69 -11.88 -0.55 12.62
N ALA A 70 -11.17 0.57 12.55
CA ALA A 70 -11.67 1.86 12.98
C ALA A 70 -12.59 2.54 11.94
N GLY A 71 -12.86 1.87 10.81
CA GLY A 71 -13.80 2.34 9.79
C GLY A 71 -13.20 3.27 8.74
N TYR A 72 -11.88 3.46 8.73
CA TYR A 72 -11.23 4.30 7.73
C TYR A 72 -11.01 3.53 6.41
N PRO A 73 -11.20 4.17 5.24
CA PRO A 73 -10.71 3.65 3.99
C PRO A 73 -9.19 3.49 4.05
N VAL A 74 -8.70 2.27 3.82
CA VAL A 74 -7.26 1.97 3.84
C VAL A 74 -6.89 0.88 2.84
N ALA A 75 -5.66 0.91 2.35
CA ALA A 75 -5.02 -0.20 1.66
C ALA A 75 -3.51 -0.19 1.94
N THR A 76 -2.86 -1.33 1.70
CA THR A 76 -1.41 -1.48 1.90
C THR A 76 -0.67 -1.56 0.58
N LEU A 77 0.36 -0.74 0.44
CA LEU A 77 1.40 -0.86 -0.57
C LEU A 77 2.58 -1.58 0.08
N ALA A 78 3.03 -2.67 -0.54
CA ALA A 78 4.12 -3.46 0.01
C ALA A 78 5.06 -3.98 -1.07
N SER A 79 6.09 -4.71 -0.66
CA SER A 79 6.87 -5.52 -1.59
C SER A 79 7.07 -6.94 -1.08
N VAL A 80 7.31 -7.86 -2.01
CA VAL A 80 7.54 -9.28 -1.73
C VAL A 80 8.64 -9.84 -2.62
N GLU A 81 9.20 -10.96 -2.19
CA GLU A 81 10.03 -11.83 -3.03
C GLU A 81 9.17 -12.89 -3.74
N ASP A 82 9.82 -13.79 -4.49
CA ASP A 82 9.14 -14.88 -5.21
C ASP A 82 8.35 -15.82 -4.29
N THR A 83 8.73 -15.88 -3.01
CA THR A 83 8.02 -16.61 -1.95
C THR A 83 6.70 -15.96 -1.54
N LYS A 84 6.41 -14.74 -2.04
CA LYS A 84 5.28 -13.88 -1.68
C LYS A 84 5.32 -13.38 -0.23
N LEU A 85 6.44 -13.54 0.45
CA LEU A 85 6.73 -12.94 1.75
C LEU A 85 7.59 -11.69 1.57
N PRO A 86 7.60 -10.77 2.56
CA PRO A 86 8.55 -9.68 2.54
C PRO A 86 10.00 -10.18 2.57
N LEU A 87 10.89 -9.45 1.91
CA LEU A 87 12.33 -9.74 1.87
C LEU A 87 12.89 -9.86 3.30
N ASN A 88 13.59 -10.97 3.60
CA ASN A 88 14.26 -11.22 4.89
C ASN A 88 13.37 -11.04 6.14
N TYR A 89 12.06 -11.19 6.02
CA TYR A 89 11.10 -10.93 7.10
C TYR A 89 11.44 -11.70 8.40
N HIS A 90 11.69 -10.98 9.50
CA HIS A 90 12.14 -11.50 10.82
C HIS A 90 13.49 -12.24 10.83
N TRP A 91 14.36 -12.01 9.84
CA TRP A 91 15.69 -12.61 9.78
C TRP A 91 16.82 -11.60 10.04
N PRO A 92 17.98 -12.03 10.58
CA PRO A 92 19.13 -11.15 10.77
C PRO A 92 19.72 -10.55 9.47
N SER A 93 19.31 -11.08 8.31
CA SER A 93 19.68 -10.55 7.00
C SER A 93 18.84 -9.35 6.56
N ASP A 94 17.81 -8.95 7.33
CA ASP A 94 17.07 -7.70 7.11
C ASP A 94 17.97 -6.49 7.42
N THR A 95 18.73 -6.10 6.41
CA THR A 95 19.82 -5.13 6.49
C THR A 95 19.74 -4.18 5.30
N PRO A 96 20.20 -2.92 5.44
CA PRO A 96 20.14 -1.94 4.36
C PRO A 96 20.82 -2.40 3.05
N GLU A 97 21.86 -3.23 3.16
CA GLU A 97 22.62 -3.77 2.04
C GLU A 97 21.80 -4.72 1.16
N ALA A 98 20.73 -5.33 1.70
CA ALA A 98 19.85 -6.23 0.98
C ALA A 98 18.73 -5.51 0.21
N LEU A 99 18.51 -4.20 0.47
CA LEU A 99 17.35 -3.48 -0.04
C LEU A 99 17.40 -3.23 -1.55
N HIS A 100 16.26 -3.40 -2.20
CA HIS A 100 15.98 -2.93 -3.55
C HIS A 100 15.55 -1.45 -3.49
N TRP A 101 16.53 -0.54 -3.53
CA TRP A 101 16.30 0.91 -3.43
C TRP A 101 15.42 1.49 -4.54
N ASP A 102 15.42 0.87 -5.72
CA ASP A 102 14.52 1.26 -6.81
C ASP A 102 13.05 1.03 -6.44
N THR A 103 12.71 -0.09 -5.80
CA THR A 103 11.35 -0.36 -5.31
C THR A 103 10.88 0.68 -4.29
N ILE A 104 11.79 1.15 -3.42
CA ILE A 104 11.50 2.19 -2.44
C ILE A 104 11.24 3.53 -3.16
N SER A 105 12.06 3.87 -4.16
CA SER A 105 11.89 5.07 -4.98
C SER A 105 10.57 5.04 -5.76
N ASP A 106 10.22 3.88 -6.32
CA ASP A 106 8.95 3.64 -6.96
C ASP A 106 7.78 3.83 -6.00
N ALA A 107 7.90 3.36 -4.75
CA ALA A 107 6.83 3.48 -3.77
C ALA A 107 6.56 4.94 -3.41
N ILE A 108 7.63 5.74 -3.30
CA ILE A 108 7.53 7.20 -3.14
C ILE A 108 6.80 7.82 -4.33
N ALA A 109 7.13 7.41 -5.56
CA ALA A 109 6.46 7.91 -6.76
C ALA A 109 4.96 7.54 -6.80
N VAL A 110 4.59 6.31 -6.40
CA VAL A 110 3.19 5.91 -6.28
C VAL A 110 2.46 6.77 -5.25
N CYS A 111 3.05 7.00 -4.07
CA CYS A 111 2.45 7.82 -3.03
C CYS A 111 2.30 9.29 -3.45
N ASP A 112 3.33 9.89 -4.07
CA ASP A 112 3.25 11.26 -4.62
C ASP A 112 2.13 11.37 -5.66
N ARG A 113 2.00 10.39 -6.57
CA ARG A 113 0.89 10.37 -7.54
C ARG A 113 -0.47 10.27 -6.89
N LEU A 114 -0.63 9.41 -5.88
CA LEU A 114 -1.87 9.31 -5.12
C LEU A 114 -2.23 10.65 -4.47
N LEU A 115 -1.28 11.30 -3.79
CA LEU A 115 -1.49 12.59 -3.13
C LEU A 115 -1.91 13.67 -4.14
N ARG A 116 -1.22 13.78 -5.27
CA ARG A 116 -1.59 14.73 -6.36
C ARG A 116 -2.97 14.46 -6.94
N GLN A 117 -3.42 13.20 -7.01
CA GLN A 117 -4.79 12.88 -7.42
C GLN A 117 -5.81 13.39 -6.39
N ARG A 118 -5.51 13.28 -5.08
CA ARG A 118 -6.37 13.77 -3.99
C ARG A 118 -6.48 15.28 -3.96
N GLU A 119 -5.36 15.99 -4.11
CA GLU A 119 -5.32 17.46 -4.17
C GLU A 119 -6.20 18.00 -5.31
N ARG A 120 -6.11 17.40 -6.51
CA ARG A 120 -6.94 17.79 -7.66
C ARG A 120 -8.44 17.59 -7.39
N ARG A 121 -8.80 16.48 -6.72
CA ARG A 121 -10.19 16.17 -6.38
C ARG A 121 -10.76 17.16 -5.35
N ASP A 122 -10.00 17.51 -4.32
CA ASP A 122 -10.40 18.50 -3.31
C ASP A 122 -10.59 19.89 -3.96
N THR A 123 -9.64 20.29 -4.82
CA THR A 123 -9.73 21.58 -5.55
C THR A 123 -11.00 21.66 -6.41
N LEU A 124 -11.34 20.58 -7.13
CA LEU A 124 -12.56 20.50 -7.94
C LEU A 124 -13.83 20.47 -7.09
N SER A 125 -13.79 19.85 -5.91
CA SER A 125 -14.93 19.81 -4.98
C SER A 125 -15.23 21.18 -4.37
N ARG A 126 -14.21 21.99 -4.10
CA ARG A 126 -14.34 23.36 -3.53
C ARG A 126 -14.73 24.43 -4.55
N ALA A 127 -14.56 24.14 -5.84
CA ALA A 127 -14.91 25.05 -6.93
C ALA A 127 -16.38 24.90 -7.39
N ARG A 128 -17.14 23.96 -6.81
CA ARG A 128 -18.58 23.74 -7.02
C ARG A 128 -19.38 24.30 -5.86
#